data_AF-A0A6G0Y3Q3-F1
#
_entry.id   AF-A0A6G0Y3Q3-F1
#
_cell.length_a   1.000
_cell.length_b   1.000
_cell.length_c   1.000
_cell.angle_alpha   90.00
_cell.angle_beta   90.00
_cell.angle_gamma   90.00
#
_symmetry.space_group_name_H-M   'P 1'
#
loop_
_entity.id
_entity.type
_entity.pdbx_description
1 polymer ?
#
loop_
_entity_poly.entity_id
_entity_poly.type
_entity_poly.pdbx_seq_one_letter_code
_entity_poly.pdbx_strand_id
1 'polypeptide(L)'
;MAQINGRKHLSRLSTIIGATLPVSIATSERSFSYLRRLKTYLRNKTGEERLNGLMLLNLYRDVEVTCEEVIDIMAKKQRRIDLCFII
;
A
#
# COMPACT_ATOMS: atom_id res chain seq x y z
N MET A 1 43.29 -10.26 -15.17
CA MET A 1 42.38 -9.09 -15.13
C MET A 1 40.88 -9.45 -15.23
N ALA A 2 40.47 -10.47 -16.01
CA ALA A 2 39.04 -10.81 -16.21
C ALA A 2 38.31 -11.46 -15.01
N GLN A 3 39.01 -12.14 -14.10
CA GLN A 3 38.41 -12.85 -12.94
C GLN A 3 37.83 -11.92 -11.86
N ILE A 4 38.29 -10.66 -11.80
CA ILE A 4 37.91 -9.73 -10.73
C ILE A 4 36.49 -9.17 -10.97
N ASN A 5 36.07 -8.96 -12.22
CA ASN A 5 34.75 -8.39 -12.52
C ASN A 5 33.57 -9.33 -12.20
N GLY A 6 33.75 -10.65 -12.31
CA GLY A 6 32.71 -11.63 -11.95
C GLY A 6 32.39 -11.65 -10.45
N ARG A 7 33.42 -11.52 -9.59
CA ARG A 7 33.23 -11.46 -8.12
C ARG A 7 32.52 -10.18 -7.67
N LYS A 8 32.77 -9.04 -8.35
CA LYS A 8 32.08 -7.77 -8.06
C LYS A 8 30.57 -7.85 -8.34
N HIS A 9 30.17 -8.65 -9.33
CA HIS A 9 28.76 -8.86 -9.62
C HIS A 9 28.09 -9.71 -8.54
N LEU A 10 28.76 -10.79 -8.12
CA LEU A 10 28.29 -11.66 -7.02
C LEU A 10 28.20 -10.92 -5.68
N SER A 11 29.18 -10.06 -5.35
CA SER A 11 29.13 -9.26 -4.13
C SER A 11 28.01 -8.22 -4.15
N ARG A 12 27.71 -7.64 -5.32
CA ARG A 12 26.55 -6.75 -5.47
C ARG A 12 25.23 -7.49 -5.29
N LEU A 13 25.12 -8.71 -5.82
CA LEU A 13 23.93 -9.55 -5.64
C LEU A 13 23.72 -9.92 -4.17
N SER A 14 24.77 -10.32 -3.44
CA SER A 14 24.64 -10.62 -2.00
C SER A 14 24.24 -9.40 -1.18
N THR A 15 24.75 -8.20 -1.51
CA THR A 15 24.37 -6.95 -0.84
C THR A 15 22.92 -6.57 -1.14
N ILE A 16 22.46 -6.73 -2.38
CA ILE A 16 21.06 -6.47 -2.75
C ILE A 16 20.14 -7.42 -2.00
N ILE A 17 20.45 -8.72 -1.94
CA ILE A 17 19.62 -9.70 -1.23
C ILE A 17 19.58 -9.39 0.27
N GLY A 18 20.71 -9.11 0.91
CA GLY A 18 20.78 -8.78 2.34
C GLY A 18 20.15 -7.44 2.73
N ALA A 19 20.10 -6.48 1.81
CA ALA A 19 19.46 -5.18 2.04
C ALA A 19 17.96 -5.16 1.68
N THR A 20 17.53 -6.00 0.73
CA THR A 20 16.14 -6.04 0.24
C THR A 20 15.28 -7.04 1.02
N LEU A 21 15.89 -8.11 1.56
CA LEU A 21 15.24 -8.93 2.57
C LEU A 21 15.31 -8.15 3.88
N PRO A 22 14.21 -7.56 4.37
CA PRO A 22 14.25 -6.87 5.63
C PRO A 22 14.69 -7.89 6.70
N VAL A 23 15.76 -7.58 7.43
CA VAL A 23 16.23 -8.38 8.58
C VAL A 23 15.10 -8.59 9.61
N SER A 24 14.06 -7.76 9.55
CA SER A 24 12.82 -7.89 10.32
C SER A 24 11.60 -8.04 9.41
N ILE A 25 11.02 -9.24 9.40
CA ILE A 25 9.69 -9.54 8.84
C ILE A 25 8.54 -8.80 9.57
N ALA A 26 8.81 -8.20 10.73
CA ALA A 26 7.80 -7.54 11.56
C ALA A 26 6.99 -6.45 10.82
N THR A 27 7.60 -5.70 9.90
CA THR A 27 6.90 -4.65 9.14
C THR A 27 5.94 -5.24 8.11
N SER A 28 6.35 -6.28 7.38
CA SER A 28 5.47 -6.96 6.41
C SER A 28 4.38 -7.76 7.11
N GLU A 29 4.71 -8.48 8.19
CA GLU A 29 3.75 -9.20 9.03
C GLU A 29 2.70 -8.27 9.63
N ARG A 30 3.11 -7.08 10.08
CA ARG A 30 2.20 -6.05 10.56
C ARG A 30 1.21 -5.62 9.46
N SER A 31 1.71 -5.33 8.25
CA SER A 31 0.86 -4.99 7.10
C SER A 31 -0.11 -6.11 6.71
N PHE A 32 0.34 -7.38 6.70
CA PHE A 32 -0.52 -8.53 6.43
C PHE A 32 -1.57 -8.74 7.53
N SER A 33 -1.22 -8.54 8.80
CA SER A 33 -2.14 -8.61 9.93
C SER A 33 -3.24 -7.54 9.83
N TYR A 34 -2.87 -6.31 9.48
CA TYR A 34 -3.85 -5.25 9.22
C TYR A 34 -4.77 -5.59 8.04
N LEU A 35 -4.22 -6.09 6.93
CA LEU A 35 -5.01 -6.50 5.77
C LEU A 35 -6.00 -7.62 6.11
N ARG A 36 -5.60 -8.58 6.95
CA ARG A 36 -6.50 -9.64 7.44
C ARG A 36 -7.66 -9.07 8.26
N ARG A 37 -7.38 -8.14 9.19
CA ARG A 37 -8.42 -7.45 9.97
C ARG A 37 -9.35 -6.65 9.06
N LEU A 38 -8.80 -5.91 8.10
CA LEU A 38 -9.56 -5.09 7.17
C LEU A 38 -10.49 -5.93 6.27
N LYS A 39 -10.03 -7.09 5.80
CA LYS A 39 -10.89 -8.07 5.10
C LYS A 39 -12.00 -8.61 5.99
N THR A 40 -11.73 -8.88 7.26
CA THR A 40 -12.76 -9.31 8.23
C THR A 40 -13.83 -8.23 8.44
N TYR A 41 -13.44 -6.96 8.59
CA TYR A 41 -14.39 -5.85 8.72
C TYR A 41 -15.27 -5.65 7.49
N LEU A 42 -14.70 -5.83 6.28
CA LEU A 42 -15.45 -5.60 5.05
C LEU A 42 -16.44 -6.73 4.70
N ARG A 43 -16.34 -7.92 5.32
CA ARG A 43 -17.17 -9.16 5.18
C ARG A 43 -17.44 -9.66 3.74
N ASN A 44 -17.14 -8.87 2.72
CA ASN A 44 -17.41 -9.05 1.31
C ASN A 44 -16.10 -9.13 0.53
N LYS A 45 -16.11 -9.87 -0.58
CA LYS A 45 -14.99 -9.92 -1.52
C LYS A 45 -14.78 -8.52 -2.11
N THR A 46 -13.71 -7.85 -1.67
CA THR A 46 -13.28 -6.55 -2.19
C THR A 46 -12.22 -6.77 -3.26
N GLY A 47 -12.29 -6.02 -4.37
CA GLY A 47 -11.26 -6.05 -5.42
C GLY A 47 -9.91 -5.51 -4.92
N GLU A 48 -8.82 -5.99 -5.51
CA GLU A 48 -7.46 -5.66 -5.05
C GLU A 48 -7.16 -4.15 -5.04
N GLU A 49 -7.59 -3.43 -6.07
CA GLU A 49 -7.48 -1.96 -6.17
C GLU A 49 -8.04 -1.24 -4.93
N ARG A 50 -9.29 -1.56 -4.56
CA ARG A 50 -9.95 -0.95 -3.40
C ARG A 50 -9.30 -1.40 -2.09
N LEU A 51 -8.88 -2.67 -2.01
CA LEU A 51 -8.23 -3.19 -0.82
C LEU A 51 -6.87 -2.54 -0.58
N ASN A 52 -6.07 -2.37 -1.62
CA ASN A 52 -4.77 -1.72 -1.56
C ASN A 52 -4.92 -0.25 -1.17
N GLY A 53 -5.87 0.48 -1.76
CA GLY A 53 -6.17 1.86 -1.35
C GLY A 53 -6.54 1.97 0.13
N LEU A 54 -7.39 1.08 0.64
CA LEU A 54 -7.76 1.05 2.07
C LEU A 54 -6.60 0.68 2.99
N MET A 55 -5.73 -0.24 2.56
CA MET A 55 -4.53 -0.61 3.31
C MET A 55 -3.56 0.57 3.42
N LEU A 56 -3.33 1.28 2.31
CA LEU A 56 -2.51 2.49 2.27
C LEU A 56 -3.06 3.58 3.21
N LEU A 57 -4.37 3.83 3.19
CA LEU A 57 -5.02 4.78 4.11
C LEU A 57 -4.85 4.37 5.59
N ASN A 58 -4.84 3.08 5.90
CA ASN A 58 -4.68 2.61 7.27
C ASN A 58 -3.23 2.66 7.78
N LEU A 59 -2.27 2.41 6.87
CA LEU A 59 -0.84 2.40 7.17
C LEU A 59 -0.27 3.82 7.25
N TYR A 60 -0.68 4.71 6.33
CA TYR A 60 -0.24 6.10 6.25
C TYR A 60 -1.26 7.05 6.89
N ARG A 61 -1.53 6.84 8.19
CA ARG A 61 -2.42 7.71 8.98
C ARG A 61 -1.84 9.10 9.29
N ASP A 62 -0.55 9.31 9.03
CA ASP A 62 0.12 10.60 9.18
C ASP A 62 -0.18 11.58 8.03
N VAL A 63 -0.85 11.12 6.96
CA VAL A 63 -1.32 12.01 5.89
C VAL A 63 -2.70 12.50 6.27
N GLU A 64 -2.80 13.76 6.68
CA GLU A 64 -4.07 14.42 6.97
C GLU A 64 -4.88 14.55 5.68
N VAL A 65 -5.87 13.68 5.50
CA VAL A 65 -6.83 13.78 4.39
C VAL A 65 -8.01 14.62 4.88
N THR A 66 -8.17 15.81 4.31
CA THR A 66 -9.32 16.67 4.64
C THR A 66 -10.61 16.11 4.04
N CYS A 67 -11.71 16.13 4.81
CA CYS A 67 -13.00 15.62 4.34
C CYS A 67 -13.49 16.36 3.09
N GLU A 68 -13.18 17.65 2.97
CA GLU A 68 -13.58 18.52 1.86
C GLU A 68 -12.97 18.06 0.53
N GLU A 69 -11.67 17.72 0.52
CA GLU A 69 -11.01 17.19 -0.68
C GLU A 69 -11.59 15.84 -1.10
N VAL A 70 -11.91 14.97 -0.14
CA VAL A 70 -12.55 13.68 -0.44
C VAL A 70 -13.94 13.89 -1.05
N ILE A 71 -14.71 14.85 -0.53
CA ILE A 71 -16.03 15.19 -1.05
C ILE A 71 -15.92 15.75 -2.48
N ASP A 72 -14.97 16.64 -2.76
CA ASP A 72 -14.76 17.20 -4.11
C ASP A 72 -14.32 16.12 -5.12
N ILE A 73 -13.38 15.25 -4.74
CA ILE A 73 -12.96 14.10 -5.56
C ILE A 73 -14.13 13.14 -5.78
N MET A 74 -14.98 12.95 -4.76
CA MET A 74 -16.18 12.13 -4.92
C MET A 74 -17.23 12.81 -5.82
N ALA A 75 -17.45 14.11 -5.70
CA ALA A 75 -18.41 14.84 -6.53
C ALA A 75 -18.03 14.82 -8.03
N LYS A 76 -16.73 14.87 -8.35
CA LYS A 76 -16.23 14.80 -9.74
C LYS A 76 -16.46 13.46 -10.44
N LYS A 77 -16.62 12.36 -9.69
CA LYS A 77 -16.81 11.03 -10.28
C LYS A 77 -18.29 10.75 -10.48
N GLN A 78 -18.70 10.48 -11.73
CA GLN A 78 -20.10 10.20 -12.06
C GLN A 78 -20.61 8.98 -11.26
N ARG A 79 -21.54 9.23 -10.36
CA ARG A 79 -22.19 8.23 -9.50
C ARG A 79 -23.69 8.23 -9.78
N ARG A 80 -24.36 7.15 -9.37
CA ARG A 80 -25.83 7.00 -9.43
C ARG A 80 -26.58 7.82 -8.38
N ILE A 81 -25.87 8.64 -7.61
CA ILE A 81 -26.36 9.47 -6.51
C ILE A 81 -25.71 10.85 -6.67
N ASP A 82 -26.55 11.88 -6.76
CA ASP A 82 -26.11 13.27 -6.86
C ASP A 82 -25.73 13.79 -5.49
N LEU A 83 -24.43 13.83 -5.18
CA LEU A 83 -23.94 14.45 -3.95
C LEU A 83 -24.13 15.97 -3.93
N CYS A 84 -24.31 16.60 -5.11
CA CYS A 84 -24.52 18.03 -5.25
C CYS A 84 -25.86 18.52 -4.67
N PHE A 85 -26.85 17.63 -4.48
CA PHE A 85 -28.19 18.00 -3.99
C PHE A 85 -28.34 17.96 -2.45
N ILE A 86 -27.31 17.54 -1.72
CA ILE A 86 -27.36 17.31 -0.25
C ILE A 86 -26.57 18.38 0.53
N ILE A 87 -25.91 19.30 -0.16
CA ILE A 87 -25.25 20.50 0.41
C ILE A 87 -26.10 21.71 0.03
#